data_AF-A0A529ME90-F1
#
_entry.id   AF-A0A529ME90-F1
#
_cell.length_a   1.000
_cell.length_b   1.000
_cell.length_c   1.000
_cell.angle_alpha   90.00
_cell.angle_beta   90.00
_cell.angle_gamma   90.00
#
_symmetry.space_group_name_H-M   'P 1'
#
loop_
_entity.id
_entity.type
_entity.pdbx_description
1 polymer ?
#
loop_
_entity_poly.entity_id
_entity_poly.type
_entity_poly.pdbx_seq_one_letter_code
_entity_poly.pdbx_strand_id
1 'polypeptide(L)' 'MIYVDADACPVKAEVEKVAERHGVVVTYV' A
#
# COMPACT_ATOMS: atom_id res chain seq x y z
N MET A 1 1.84 6.80 -6.42
CA MET A 1 2.03 6.98 -4.97
C MET A 1 0.71 6.63 -4.31
N ILE A 2 0.71 5.65 -3.41
CA ILE A 2 -0.48 5.12 -2.74
C ILE A 2 -0.39 5.49 -1.25
N TYR A 3 -1.46 6.03 -0.68
CA TYR A 3 -1.54 6.30 0.75
C TYR A 3 -2.46 5.28 1.40
N VAL A 4 -1.96 4.62 2.44
CA VAL A 4 -2.66 3.53 3.12
C VAL A 4 -2.73 3.84 4.60
N ASP A 5 -3.94 3.80 5.14
CA ASP A 5 -4.14 3.95 6.57
C ASP A 5 -3.43 2.81 7.34
N ALA A 6 -2.53 3.21 8.22
CA ALA A 6 -1.64 2.32 8.98
C ALA A 6 -2.38 1.50 10.04
N ASP A 7 -3.64 1.78 10.35
CA ASP A 7 -4.39 1.08 11.40
C ASP A 7 -5.68 0.45 10.88
N ALA A 8 -6.36 1.09 9.93
CA ALA A 8 -7.68 0.70 9.45
C ALA A 8 -7.65 -0.20 8.21
N CYS A 9 -6.55 -0.24 7.43
CA CYS A 9 -6.54 -0.99 6.18
C CYS A 9 -6.29 -2.51 6.42
N PRO A 10 -7.27 -3.39 6.11
CA PRO A 10 -7.12 -4.84 6.29
C PRO A 10 -6.31 -5.52 5.17
N VAL A 11 -5.95 -4.80 4.10
CA VAL A 11 -5.36 -5.35 2.87
C VAL A 11 -3.96 -4.81 2.55
N LYS A 12 -3.21 -4.34 3.56
CA LYS A 12 -1.84 -3.77 3.38
C LYS A 12 -0.91 -4.67 2.56
N ALA A 13 -0.89 -5.96 2.88
CA ALA A 13 -0.06 -6.94 2.19
C ALA A 13 -0.42 -7.08 0.69
N GLU A 14 -1.68 -6.85 0.30
CA GLU A 14 -2.06 -6.87 -1.11
C GLU A 14 -1.69 -5.56 -1.80
N VAL A 15 -1.82 -4.42 -1.10
CA VAL A 15 -1.38 -3.12 -1.60
C VAL A 15 0.12 -3.13 -1.90
N GLU A 16 0.94 -3.76 -1.06
CA GLU A 16 2.38 -3.91 -1.28
C GLU A 16 2.70 -4.69 -2.56
N LYS A 17 2.04 -5.84 -2.79
CA LYS A 17 2.23 -6.64 -4.02
C LYS A 17 1.83 -5.88 -5.28
N VAL A 18 0.72 -5.14 -5.21
CA VAL A 18 0.26 -4.31 -6.33
C VAL A 18 1.23 -3.17 -6.57
N ALA A 19 1.72 -2.53 -5.49
CA ALA A 19 2.66 -1.44 -5.57
C ALA A 19 3.99 -1.85 -6.22
N GLU A 20 4.52 -3.01 -5.84
CA GLU A 20 5.71 -3.61 -6.45
C GLU A 20 5.50 -3.88 -7.95
N ARG A 21 4.37 -4.49 -8.31
CA ARG A 21 4.03 -4.80 -9.72
C ARG A 21 3.97 -3.55 -10.60
N HIS A 22 3.49 -2.44 -10.05
CA HIS A 22 3.31 -1.19 -10.79
C HIS A 22 4.44 -0.17 -10.56
N GLY A 23 5.48 -0.53 -9.79
CA GLY A 23 6.61 0.37 -9.50
C GLY A 23 6.20 1.66 -8.79
N VAL A 24 5.15 1.61 -7.96
CA VAL A 24 4.63 2.78 -7.24
C VAL A 24 4.98 2.71 -5.75
N VAL A 25 5.26 3.86 -5.15
CA VAL A 25 5.57 3.95 -3.72
C VAL A 25 4.30 3.93 -2.88
N VAL A 26 4.30 3.15 -1.79
CA VAL A 26 3.28 3.17 -0.74
C VAL A 26 3.77 4.02 0.43
N THR A 27 2.91 4.88 0.95
CA THR A 27 3.13 5.68 2.15
C THR A 27 2.03 5.33 3.14
N TYR A 28 2.44 4.79 4.29
CA TYR A 28 1.53 4.51 5.39
C TYR A 28 1.27 5.79 6.17
N VAL A 29 -0.01 6.11 6.40
CA VAL A 29 -0.48 7.33 7.08
C VAL A 29 -1.34 6.99 8.28
#